data_AF-A0A3P6SKQ1-F1
#
_entry.id   AF-A0A3P6SKQ1-F1
#
_cell.length_a   1.000
_cell.length_b   1.000
_cell.length_c   1.000
_cell.angle_alpha   90.00
_cell.angle_beta   90.00
_cell.angle_gamma   90.00
#
_symmetry.space_group_name_H-M   'P 1'
#
loop_
_entity.id
_entity.type
_entity.pdbx_description
1 polymer ?
#
loop_
_entity_poly.entity_id
_entity_poly.type
_entity_poly.pdbx_seq_one_letter_code
_entity_poly.pdbx_strand_id
1 'polypeptide(L)'
;MDTPHSSDAMRDALMRMIANEYSMARYPDWPNLAHIYVDGRTTYGQLWDGIPESADYLAIIFEEYDGVGVQHGSFQFILDLSSRRRMVGARRALANSPLVQMLRITQFPTVALFRRDHQQALYL
;
A
#
# COMPACT_ATOMS: atom_id res chain seq x y z
N MET A 1 28.38 6.64 11.71
CA MET A 1 27.84 7.03 13.04
C MET A 1 26.34 7.02 12.89
N ASP A 2 25.65 6.09 13.52
CA ASP A 2 24.19 6.12 13.59
C ASP A 2 23.80 7.27 14.52
N THR A 3 23.00 8.20 14.03
CA THR A 3 22.45 9.29 14.85
C THR A 3 21.15 8.76 15.46
N PRO A 4 21.12 8.35 16.74
CA PRO A 4 19.97 7.65 17.34
C PRO A 4 18.69 8.49 17.40
N HIS A 5 18.80 9.79 17.13
CA HIS A 5 17.69 10.74 17.05
C HIS A 5 17.60 11.40 15.66
N SER A 6 17.99 10.70 14.60
CA SER A 6 17.73 11.17 13.23
C SER A 6 16.22 11.17 12.95
N SER A 7 15.80 12.00 12.00
CA SER A 7 14.42 11.98 11.48
C SER A 7 14.01 10.60 10.99
N ASP A 8 14.96 9.85 10.42
CA ASP A 8 14.70 8.51 9.90
C ASP A 8 14.48 7.51 11.04
N ALA A 9 15.33 7.54 12.09
CA ALA A 9 15.15 6.70 13.27
C ALA A 9 13.84 7.00 14.01
N MET A 10 13.44 8.28 14.09
CA MET A 10 12.14 8.67 14.65
C MET A 10 10.98 8.19 13.78
N ARG A 11 11.09 8.31 12.45
CA ARG A 11 10.07 7.82 11.51
C ARG A 11 9.89 6.32 11.66
N ASP A 12 10.97 5.55 11.71
CA ASP A 12 10.92 4.10 11.88
C ASP A 12 10.26 3.70 13.20
N ALA A 13 10.58 4.40 14.29
CA ALA A 13 9.96 4.16 15.59
C ALA A 13 8.44 4.43 15.55
N LEU A 14 8.02 5.54 14.90
CA LEU A 14 6.60 5.85 14.69
C LEU A 14 5.90 4.81 13.83
N MET A 15 6.52 4.38 12.72
CA MET A 15 5.93 3.36 11.84
C MET A 15 5.76 2.01 12.55
N ARG A 16 6.71 1.62 13.42
CA ARG A 16 6.57 0.43 14.28
C ARG A 16 5.40 0.58 15.26
N MET A 17 5.24 1.74 15.89
CA MET A 17 4.13 2.00 16.80
C MET A 17 2.79 1.91 16.08
N ILE A 18 2.67 2.54 14.91
CA ILE A 18 1.45 2.49 14.09
C ILE A 18 1.14 1.05 13.67
N ALA A 19 2.13 0.28 13.25
CA ALA A 19 1.94 -1.13 12.87
C ALA A 19 1.47 -1.99 14.05
N ASN A 20 2.06 -1.80 15.23
CA ASN A 20 1.64 -2.50 16.44
C ASN A 20 0.19 -2.15 16.80
N GLU A 21 -0.14 -0.86 16.80
CA GLU A 21 -1.50 -0.40 17.10
C GLU A 21 -2.50 -0.95 16.07
N TYR A 22 -2.19 -0.90 14.77
CA TYR A 22 -3.05 -1.43 13.71
C TYR A 22 -3.31 -2.93 13.84
N SER A 23 -2.36 -3.68 14.42
CA SER A 23 -2.51 -5.12 14.68
C SER A 23 -3.50 -5.41 15.81
N MET A 24 -3.66 -4.48 16.76
CA MET A 24 -4.56 -4.62 17.91
C MET A 24 -5.92 -3.97 17.66
N ALA A 25 -5.94 -2.81 17.01
CA ALA A 25 -7.13 -2.00 16.79
C ALA A 25 -7.16 -1.44 15.36
N ARG A 26 -8.31 -1.61 14.68
CA ARG A 26 -8.55 -1.08 13.34
C ARG A 26 -9.54 0.07 13.41
N TYR A 27 -9.05 1.25 13.74
CA TYR A 27 -9.87 2.44 13.87
C TYR A 27 -10.59 2.78 12.54
N PRO A 28 -11.88 3.14 12.55
CA PRO A 28 -12.64 3.38 11.31
C PRO A 28 -12.14 4.56 10.46
N ASP A 29 -11.44 5.51 11.07
CA ASP A 29 -10.89 6.71 10.42
C ASP A 29 -9.47 6.51 9.86
N TRP A 30 -8.83 5.39 10.17
CA TRP A 30 -7.51 5.05 9.66
C TRP A 30 -7.57 4.54 8.22
N PRO A 31 -6.51 4.77 7.41
CA PRO A 31 -6.42 4.11 6.13
C PRO A 31 -6.30 2.59 6.31
N ASN A 32 -6.73 1.83 5.30
CA ASN A 32 -6.56 0.39 5.31
C ASN A 32 -5.10 0.02 5.01
N LEU A 33 -4.37 -0.39 6.05
CA LEU A 33 -2.95 -0.77 5.99
C LEU A 33 -2.75 -2.28 5.78
N ALA A 34 -3.83 -3.03 5.60
CA ALA A 34 -3.75 -4.46 5.30
C ALA A 34 -3.39 -4.71 3.84
N HIS A 35 -2.76 -5.85 3.58
CA HIS A 35 -2.56 -6.31 2.21
C HIS A 35 -3.89 -6.60 1.53
N ILE A 36 -3.93 -6.28 0.25
CA ILE A 36 -5.02 -6.70 -0.61
C ILE A 36 -4.85 -8.18 -0.92
N TYR A 37 -5.92 -8.94 -0.72
CA TYR A 37 -5.99 -10.32 -1.15
C TYR A 37 -6.60 -10.35 -2.54
N VAL A 38 -5.83 -10.86 -3.51
CA VAL A 38 -6.28 -11.04 -4.90
C VAL A 38 -6.14 -12.51 -5.23
N ASP A 39 -7.21 -13.08 -5.78
CA ASP A 39 -7.27 -14.44 -6.28
C ASP A 39 -7.77 -14.47 -7.73
N GLY A 40 -7.88 -15.66 -8.33
CA GLY A 40 -8.34 -15.83 -9.71
C GLY A 40 -9.81 -15.44 -9.96
N ARG A 41 -10.57 -15.09 -8.91
CA ARG A 41 -11.97 -14.61 -9.00
C ARG A 41 -12.09 -13.11 -8.76
N THR A 42 -11.01 -12.47 -8.32
CA THR A 42 -10.99 -11.05 -8.00
C THR A 42 -11.14 -10.22 -9.27
N THR A 43 -12.17 -9.40 -9.32
CA THR A 43 -12.48 -8.51 -10.43
C THR A 43 -11.71 -7.19 -10.30
N TYR A 44 -11.54 -6.48 -11.42
CA TYR A 44 -10.92 -5.16 -11.41
C TYR A 44 -11.62 -4.19 -10.44
N GLY A 45 -12.95 -4.22 -10.37
CA GLY A 45 -13.74 -3.38 -9.46
C GLY A 45 -13.38 -3.60 -7.99
N GLN A 46 -13.12 -4.84 -7.59
CA GLN A 46 -12.77 -5.19 -6.20
C GLN A 46 -11.40 -4.65 -5.75
N LEU A 47 -10.52 -4.29 -6.69
CA LEU A 47 -9.27 -3.58 -6.34
C LEU A 47 -9.55 -2.21 -5.71
N TRP A 48 -10.68 -1.59 -6.09
CA TRP A 48 -11.11 -0.27 -5.63
C TRP A 48 -11.97 -0.31 -4.36
N ASP A 49 -12.21 -1.49 -3.77
CA ASP A 49 -13.00 -1.61 -2.54
C ASP A 49 -12.37 -0.79 -1.40
N GLY A 50 -13.18 0.06 -0.78
CA GLY A 50 -12.76 0.98 0.29
C GLY A 50 -12.05 2.24 -0.21
N ILE A 51 -11.85 2.41 -1.53
CA ILE A 51 -11.32 3.63 -2.13
C ILE A 51 -12.48 4.56 -2.53
N PRO A 52 -12.49 5.83 -2.10
CA PRO A 52 -13.55 6.77 -2.47
C PRO A 52 -13.81 6.81 -3.98
N GLU A 53 -15.08 6.85 -4.38
CA GLU A 53 -15.48 6.91 -5.80
C GLU A 53 -14.91 8.13 -6.52
N SER A 54 -14.60 9.21 -5.80
CA SER A 54 -13.97 10.41 -6.35
C SER A 54 -12.52 10.21 -6.78
N ALA A 55 -11.84 9.15 -6.33
CA ALA A 55 -10.43 8.92 -6.63
C ALA A 55 -10.27 8.32 -8.02
N ASP A 56 -9.63 9.06 -8.92
CA ASP A 56 -9.37 8.63 -10.30
C ASP A 56 -8.24 7.61 -10.42
N TYR A 57 -7.37 7.54 -9.40
CA TYR A 57 -6.17 6.71 -9.40
C TYR A 57 -6.13 5.76 -8.21
N LEU A 58 -5.51 4.59 -8.41
CA LEU A 58 -5.18 3.62 -7.37
C LEU A 58 -3.69 3.30 -7.48
N ALA A 59 -2.95 3.54 -6.42
CA ALA A 59 -1.55 3.17 -6.31
C ALA A 59 -1.44 1.93 -5.40
N ILE A 60 -0.82 0.87 -5.92
CA ILE A 60 -0.58 -0.38 -5.19
C ILE A 60 0.92 -0.56 -5.05
N ILE A 61 1.41 -0.53 -3.81
CA ILE A 61 2.80 -0.89 -3.52
C ILE A 61 2.91 -2.41 -3.31
N PHE A 62 3.81 -3.03 -4.05
CA PHE A 62 4.13 -4.45 -3.96
C PHE A 62 5.39 -4.64 -3.12
N GLU A 63 5.35 -5.54 -2.15
CA GLU A 63 6.48 -5.85 -1.27
C GLU A 63 6.74 -7.35 -1.15
N GLU A 64 7.98 -7.70 -0.84
CA GLU A 64 8.46 -9.08 -0.93
C GLU A 64 7.90 -9.99 0.19
N TYR A 65 7.89 -9.51 1.43
CA TYR A 65 7.48 -10.29 2.60
C TYR A 65 6.46 -9.56 3.47
N ASP A 66 5.66 -10.34 4.18
CA ASP A 66 4.81 -9.82 5.26
C ASP A 66 5.68 -9.34 6.45
N GLY A 67 5.27 -8.26 7.10
CA GLY A 67 6.03 -7.61 8.17
C GLY A 67 7.10 -6.61 7.70
N VAL A 68 7.44 -6.59 6.42
CA VAL A 68 8.46 -5.68 5.86
C VAL A 68 7.92 -4.27 5.62
N GLY A 69 6.60 -4.07 5.69
CA GLY A 69 6.01 -2.77 5.38
C GLY A 69 6.41 -1.61 6.26
N VAL A 70 6.92 -1.90 7.46
CA VAL A 70 7.54 -0.91 8.34
C VAL A 70 8.96 -0.58 7.92
N GLN A 71 9.72 -1.56 7.40
CA GLN A 71 11.12 -1.42 7.00
C GLN A 71 11.27 -0.89 5.56
N HIS A 72 10.35 -1.24 4.66
CA HIS A 72 10.38 -0.84 3.25
C HIS A 72 9.35 0.26 2.94
N GLY A 73 8.79 0.90 3.97
CA GLY A 73 8.01 2.13 3.85
C GLY A 73 6.61 1.96 3.24
N SER A 74 6.04 0.76 3.14
CA SER A 74 4.68 0.59 2.60
C SER A 74 3.58 1.14 3.53
N PHE A 75 3.79 1.13 4.85
CA PHE A 75 2.94 1.87 5.79
C PHE A 75 3.04 3.37 5.56
N GLN A 76 4.27 3.89 5.48
CA GLN A 76 4.53 5.30 5.21
C GLN A 76 3.88 5.73 3.89
N PHE A 77 4.03 4.94 2.82
CA PHE A 77 3.44 5.20 1.51
C PHE A 77 1.93 5.41 1.57
N ILE A 78 1.21 4.56 2.29
CA ILE A 78 -0.25 4.70 2.44
C ILE A 78 -0.59 5.93 3.28
N LEU A 79 0.16 6.20 4.35
CA LEU A 79 -0.06 7.35 5.22
C LEU A 79 0.22 8.68 4.51
N ASP A 80 1.28 8.77 3.72
CA ASP A 80 1.63 9.96 2.93
C ASP A 80 0.52 10.30 1.92
N LEU A 81 -0.11 9.27 1.33
CA LEU A 81 -1.23 9.42 0.39
C LEU A 81 -2.59 9.64 1.07
N SER A 82 -2.71 9.43 2.39
CA SER A 82 -3.99 9.55 3.11
C SER A 82 -4.62 10.95 2.97
N SER A 83 -3.80 12.01 2.94
CA SER A 83 -4.24 13.39 2.74
C SER A 83 -4.87 13.63 1.36
N ARG A 84 -4.55 12.79 0.38
CA ARG A 84 -5.02 12.84 -1.02
C ARG A 84 -5.94 11.69 -1.38
N ARG A 85 -6.53 11.01 -0.38
CA ARG A 85 -7.40 9.82 -0.58
C ARG A 85 -8.58 10.02 -1.52
N ARG A 86 -9.00 11.27 -1.74
CA ARG A 86 -10.08 11.63 -2.69
C ARG A 86 -9.61 11.68 -4.14
N MET A 87 -8.30 11.72 -4.40
CA MET A 87 -7.68 11.76 -5.72
C MET A 87 -6.96 10.43 -6.04
N VAL A 88 -6.24 9.88 -5.06
CA VAL A 88 -5.44 8.66 -5.20
C VAL A 88 -5.72 7.73 -4.04
N GLY A 89 -6.26 6.54 -4.33
CA GLY A 89 -6.33 5.44 -3.38
C GLY A 89 -4.95 4.78 -3.22
N ALA A 90 -4.59 4.38 -2.01
CA ALA A 90 -3.34 3.70 -1.73
C ALA A 90 -3.61 2.33 -1.10
N ARG A 91 -3.00 1.28 -1.65
CA ARG A 91 -3.08 -0.09 -1.12
C ARG A 91 -1.71 -0.76 -1.20
N ARG A 92 -1.56 -1.90 -0.54
CA ARG A 92 -0.36 -2.72 -0.59
C ARG A 92 -0.67 -4.17 -0.89
N ALA A 93 0.25 -4.85 -1.55
CA ALA A 93 0.12 -6.23 -1.99
C ALA A 93 1.44 -6.98 -1.75
N LEU A 94 1.34 -8.28 -1.48
CA LEU A 94 2.51 -9.14 -1.33
C LEU A 94 3.01 -9.65 -2.70
N ALA A 95 4.29 -10.03 -2.75
CA ALA A 95 4.94 -10.58 -3.93
C ALA A 95 4.29 -11.86 -4.48
N ASN A 96 3.54 -12.58 -3.64
CA ASN A 96 2.76 -13.76 -4.04
C ASN A 96 1.38 -13.44 -4.62
N SER A 97 1.02 -12.15 -4.74
CA SER A 97 -0.24 -11.73 -5.35
C SER A 97 -0.27 -12.10 -6.84
N PRO A 98 -1.39 -12.61 -7.38
CA PRO A 98 -1.58 -12.82 -8.81
C PRO A 98 -1.32 -11.57 -9.67
N LEU A 99 -1.48 -10.37 -9.09
CA LEU A 99 -1.16 -9.10 -9.75
C LEU A 99 0.32 -8.99 -10.14
N VAL A 100 1.23 -9.58 -9.37
CA VAL A 100 2.68 -9.57 -9.65
C VAL A 100 2.97 -10.27 -10.96
N GLN A 101 2.34 -11.44 -11.18
CA GLN A 101 2.48 -12.20 -12.42
C GLN A 101 1.84 -11.45 -13.60
N MET A 102 0.63 -10.91 -13.39
CA MET A 102 -0.11 -10.15 -14.41
C MET A 102 0.68 -8.91 -14.89
N LEU A 103 1.30 -8.18 -13.95
CA LEU A 103 2.06 -6.97 -14.22
C LEU A 103 3.53 -7.24 -14.55
N ARG A 104 3.98 -8.51 -14.48
CA ARG A 104 5.37 -8.94 -14.69
C ARG A 104 6.36 -8.20 -13.79
N ILE A 105 6.00 -7.97 -12.53
CA ILE A 105 6.88 -7.35 -11.54
C ILE A 105 7.99 -8.34 -11.16
N THR A 106 9.25 -7.90 -11.23
CA THR A 106 10.45 -8.72 -10.94
C THR A 106 11.31 -8.15 -9.82
N GLN A 107 11.01 -6.94 -9.35
CA GLN A 107 11.75 -6.23 -8.32
C GLN A 107 10.78 -5.78 -7.23
N PHE A 108 11.29 -5.63 -6.01
CA PHE A 108 10.52 -5.14 -4.87
C PHE A 108 11.37 -4.17 -4.04
N PRO A 109 10.77 -3.12 -3.44
CA PRO A 109 9.38 -2.73 -3.62
C PRO A 109 9.12 -2.06 -4.99
N THR A 110 7.91 -2.21 -5.53
CA THR A 110 7.47 -1.57 -6.78
C THR A 110 6.07 -1.00 -6.62
N VAL A 111 5.78 0.13 -7.26
CA VAL A 111 4.45 0.77 -7.18
C VAL A 111 3.80 0.71 -8.56
N ALA A 112 2.66 0.04 -8.65
CA ALA A 112 1.82 0.13 -9.85
C ALA A 112 0.73 1.19 -9.66
N LEU A 113 0.52 2.03 -10.68
CA LEU A 113 -0.55 3.02 -10.70
C LEU A 113 -1.64 2.59 -11.68
N PHE A 114 -2.89 2.57 -11.24
CA PHE A 114 -4.07 2.24 -12.05
C PHE A 114 -4.97 3.45 -12.20
N ARG A 115 -5.69 3.55 -13.32
CA ARG A 115 -6.74 4.56 -13.56
C ARG A 115 -8.11 3.92 -13.43
N ARG A 116 -9.07 4.57 -12.80
CA ARG A 116 -10.38 3.97 -12.50
C ARG A 116 -11.16 3.51 -13.74
N ASP A 117 -11.00 4.24 -14.84
CA ASP A 117 -11.63 3.97 -16.14
C ASP A 117 -10.81 3.07 -17.08
N HIS A 118 -9.58 2.69 -16.71
CA HIS A 118 -8.71 1.82 -17.51
C HIS A 118 -8.28 0.59 -16.73
N GLN A 119 -8.52 -0.62 -17.26
CA GLN A 119 -8.14 -1.87 -16.59
C GLN A 119 -6.63 -2.19 -16.61
N GLN A 120 -5.81 -1.26 -17.11
CA GLN A 120 -4.36 -1.44 -17.24
C GLN A 120 -3.63 -0.48 -16.30
N ALA A 121 -2.48 -0.93 -15.79
CA ALA A 121 -1.59 -0.06 -15.04
C ALA A 121 -1.01 1.01 -15.98
N LEU A 122 -1.07 2.28 -15.55
CA LEU A 122 -0.49 3.43 -16.22
C LEU A 122 1.03 3.51 -16.03
N TYR A 123 1.53 2.99 -14.90
CA TYR A 123 2.93 3.06 -14.53
C TYR A 123 3.31 1.87 -13.63
N LEU A 124 4.57 1.41 -13.77
CA LEU A 124 5.24 0.38 -12.96
C LEU A 124 6.61 0.90 -12.53
#